data_AF-A0A522V7E8-F1
#
_entry.id   AF-A0A522V7E8-F1
#
_cell.length_a   1.000
_cell.length_b   1.000
_cell.length_c   1.000
_cell.angle_alpha   90.00
_cell.angle_beta   90.00
_cell.angle_gamma   90.00
#
_symmetry.space_group_name_H-M   'P 1'
#
loop_
_entity.id
_entity.type
_entity.pdbx_description
1 polymer ?
#
loop_
_entity_poly.entity_id
_entity_poly.type
_entity_poly.pdbx_seq_one_letter_code
_entity_poly.pdbx_strand_id
1 'polypeptide(L)'
;MNAQEELAKKYRMLDKHLDERTFRLCLGADALSLGYGGASTVARAAGVSRTTVHAGMVTLREEIEAATTVEKADSYSGIRRLGGGRKANKDKDAKLLQDLDKLLDPVARGDPMGPLRWTAKSTTHLAKELRAKGHEVSQTTVWRLLDELGYSSSPIVKRTKGRTL
;
A
#
# COMPACT_ATOMS: atom_id res chain seq x y z
N MET A 1 -12.28 19.52 39.17
CA MET A 1 -12.51 18.39 38.25
C MET A 1 -11.17 18.11 37.57
N ASN A 2 -10.62 16.91 37.69
CA ASN A 2 -9.28 16.60 37.19
C ASN A 2 -9.35 16.44 35.66
N ALA A 3 -8.69 17.32 34.91
CA ALA A 3 -8.67 17.26 33.43
C ALA A 3 -8.23 15.88 32.91
N GLN A 4 -7.36 15.17 33.64
CA GLN A 4 -6.93 13.82 33.30
C GLN A 4 -8.08 12.78 33.36
N GLU A 5 -8.97 12.88 34.35
CA GLU A 5 -10.08 11.93 34.55
C GLU A 5 -11.17 12.11 33.49
N GLU A 6 -11.45 13.36 33.11
CA GLU A 6 -12.39 13.67 32.02
C GLU A 6 -11.89 13.15 30.68
N LEU A 7 -10.60 13.36 30.37
CA LEU A 7 -9.98 12.82 29.16
C LEU A 7 -9.99 11.30 29.15
N ALA A 8 -9.68 10.66 30.28
CA ALA A 8 -9.72 9.20 30.38
C ALA A 8 -11.13 8.62 30.20
N LYS A 9 -12.17 9.36 30.62
CA LYS A 9 -13.57 8.98 30.37
C LYS A 9 -13.92 9.15 28.89
N LYS A 10 -13.53 10.28 28.27
CA LYS A 10 -13.69 10.55 26.83
C LYS A 10 -13.05 9.45 25.99
N TYR A 11 -11.78 9.11 26.22
CA TYR A 11 -11.08 8.12 25.40
C TYR A 11 -11.67 6.71 25.55
N ARG A 12 -12.10 6.31 26.75
CA ARG A 12 -12.80 5.02 26.94
C ARG A 12 -14.11 4.90 26.14
N MET A 13 -14.84 6.00 25.98
CA MET A 13 -16.06 6.02 25.16
C MET A 13 -15.74 5.96 23.67
N LEU A 14 -14.59 6.50 23.28
CA LEU A 14 -14.17 6.68 21.89
C LEU A 14 -13.36 5.50 21.32
N ASP A 15 -12.71 4.71 22.18
CA ASP A 15 -11.80 3.61 21.82
C ASP A 15 -12.38 2.61 20.80
N LYS A 16 -13.68 2.29 20.90
CA LYS A 16 -14.35 1.33 20.00
C LYS A 16 -14.91 1.94 18.71
N HIS A 17 -14.90 3.26 18.59
CA HIS A 17 -15.57 3.98 17.51
C HIS A 17 -14.60 4.73 16.59
N LEU A 18 -13.36 4.95 17.02
CA LEU A 18 -12.35 5.63 16.23
C LEU A 18 -11.29 4.66 15.72
N ASP A 19 -10.94 4.83 14.44
CA ASP A 19 -9.74 4.23 13.89
C ASP A 19 -8.48 4.82 14.55
N GLU A 20 -7.41 4.02 14.60
CA GLU A 20 -6.10 4.38 15.16
C GLU A 20 -5.58 5.75 14.67
N ARG A 21 -5.80 6.07 13.38
CA ARG A 21 -5.41 7.37 12.81
C ARG A 21 -6.20 8.52 13.43
N THR A 22 -7.52 8.41 13.46
CA THR A 22 -8.41 9.47 13.94
C THR A 22 -8.30 9.61 15.46
N PHE A 23 -8.09 8.51 16.17
CA PHE A 23 -7.76 8.51 17.59
C PHE A 23 -6.48 9.30 17.87
N ARG A 24 -5.41 9.05 17.10
CA ARG A 24 -4.15 9.81 17.21
C ARG A 24 -4.30 11.30 16.93
N LEU A 25 -5.11 11.68 15.94
CA LEU A 25 -5.42 13.10 15.67
C LEU A 25 -6.20 13.73 16.83
N CYS A 26 -7.15 13.01 17.42
CA CYS A 26 -7.90 13.47 18.59
C CYS A 26 -6.99 13.73 19.80
N LEU A 27 -6.03 12.83 20.06
CA LEU A 27 -5.02 13.02 21.11
C LEU A 27 -4.16 14.26 20.85
N GLY A 28 -3.74 14.47 19.60
CA GLY A 28 -2.98 15.65 19.21
C GLY A 28 -3.76 16.94 19.40
N ALA A 29 -5.04 16.95 19.02
CA ALA A 29 -5.93 18.10 19.21
C ALA A 29 -6.11 18.44 20.70
N ASP A 30 -6.44 17.45 21.53
CA ASP A 30 -6.61 17.65 22.98
C ASP A 30 -5.32 18.15 23.65
N ALA A 31 -4.15 17.65 23.21
CA ALA A 31 -2.86 18.10 23.70
C ALA A 31 -2.54 19.56 23.32
N LEU A 32 -2.93 19.98 22.11
CA LEU A 32 -2.79 21.38 21.68
C LEU A 32 -3.73 22.31 22.46
N SER A 33 -4.98 21.89 22.70
CA SER A 33 -5.95 22.66 23.48
C SER A 33 -5.54 22.88 24.93
N LEU A 34 -4.86 21.91 25.54
CA LEU A 34 -4.35 22.01 26.92
C LEU A 34 -3.06 22.83 27.06
N GLY A 35 -2.36 23.12 25.96
CA GLY A 35 -1.13 23.89 25.98
C GLY A 35 0.03 23.20 26.72
N TYR A 36 0.71 23.94 27.61
CA TYR A 36 1.93 23.45 28.27
C TYR A 36 1.64 22.22 29.15
N GLY A 37 2.38 21.14 28.93
CA GLY A 37 2.17 19.87 29.63
C GLY A 37 0.97 19.05 29.15
N GLY A 38 0.16 19.57 28.22
CA GLY A 38 -1.01 18.90 27.66
C GLY A 38 -0.70 17.52 27.09
N ALA A 39 0.40 17.40 26.35
CA ALA A 39 0.85 16.12 25.80
C ALA A 39 1.13 15.04 26.88
N SER A 40 1.64 15.46 28.05
CA SER A 40 1.87 14.52 29.16
C SER A 40 0.58 14.12 29.86
N THR A 41 -0.36 15.05 30.02
CA THR A 41 -1.67 14.79 30.61
C THR A 41 -2.51 13.87 29.72
N VAL A 42 -2.54 14.14 28.41
CA VAL A 42 -3.24 13.31 27.41
C VAL A 42 -2.63 11.91 27.33
N ALA A 43 -1.30 11.80 27.29
CA ALA A 43 -0.63 10.50 27.27
C ALA A 43 -1.00 9.63 28.48
N ARG A 44 -1.04 10.23 29.69
CA ARG A 44 -1.47 9.53 30.90
C ARG A 44 -2.95 9.15 30.88
N ALA A 45 -3.82 10.05 30.40
CA ALA A 45 -5.25 9.82 30.34
C ALA A 45 -5.65 8.73 29.33
N ALA A 46 -4.97 8.68 28.18
CA ALA A 46 -5.21 7.70 27.12
C ALA A 46 -4.41 6.40 27.28
N GLY A 47 -3.41 6.35 28.17
CA GLY A 47 -2.54 5.18 28.33
C GLY A 47 -1.58 4.94 27.16
N VAL A 48 -1.23 5.99 26.42
CA VAL A 48 -0.38 5.92 25.22
C VAL A 48 0.98 6.60 25.46
N SER A 49 1.93 6.33 24.57
CA SER A 49 3.24 6.98 24.61
C SER A 49 3.14 8.48 24.27
N ARG A 50 4.00 9.30 24.88
CA ARG A 50 4.11 10.74 24.53
C ARG A 50 4.47 10.97 23.07
N THR A 51 5.26 10.06 22.48
CA THR A 51 5.64 10.12 21.06
C THR A 51 4.44 9.93 20.15
N THR A 52 3.47 9.08 20.51
CA THR A 52 2.19 8.94 19.77
C THR A 52 1.40 10.26 19.76
N VAL A 53 1.32 10.94 20.92
CA VAL A 53 0.62 12.23 21.03
C VAL A 53 1.34 13.31 20.20
N HIS A 54 2.67 13.39 20.28
CA HIS A 54 3.46 14.31 19.46
C HIS A 54 3.31 14.05 17.96
N ALA A 55 3.32 12.78 17.53
CA ALA A 55 3.08 12.43 16.14
C ALA A 55 1.68 12.91 15.69
N GLY A 56 0.66 12.74 16.53
CA GLY A 56 -0.68 13.29 16.28
C GLY A 56 -0.71 14.81 16.15
N MET A 57 0.00 15.54 17.01
CA MET A 57 0.12 17.00 16.94
C MET A 57 0.80 17.47 15.65
N VAL A 58 1.89 16.78 15.24
CA VAL A 58 2.63 17.10 14.01
C VAL A 58 1.75 16.84 12.79
N THR A 59 1.16 15.65 12.67
CA THR A 59 0.28 15.31 11.54
C THR A 59 -0.90 16.28 11.43
N LEU A 60 -1.51 16.66 12.56
CA LEU A 60 -2.63 17.60 12.57
C LEU A 60 -2.22 19.00 12.10
N ARG A 61 -1.04 19.49 12.51
CA ARG A 61 -0.50 20.78 12.02
C ARG A 61 -0.21 20.74 10.53
N GLU A 62 0.47 19.70 10.06
CA GLU A 62 0.76 19.51 8.64
C GLU A 62 -0.52 19.45 7.79
N GLU A 63 -1.57 18.80 8.29
CA GLU A 63 -2.87 18.73 7.60
C GLU A 63 -3.59 20.08 7.57
N ILE A 64 -3.52 20.87 8.65
CA ILE A 64 -4.07 22.23 8.68
C ILE A 64 -3.32 23.16 7.73
N GLU A 65 -1.98 23.08 7.71
CA GLU A 65 -1.14 23.87 6.80
C GLU A 65 -1.41 23.48 5.34
N ALA A 66 -1.51 22.18 5.05
CA ALA A 66 -1.86 21.68 3.72
C ALA A 66 -3.28 22.13 3.30
N ALA A 67 -4.26 22.10 4.21
CA ALA A 67 -5.62 22.56 3.93
C ALA A 67 -5.69 24.06 3.64
N THR A 68 -4.92 24.88 4.38
CA THR A 68 -4.80 26.33 4.14
C THR A 68 -4.19 26.64 2.76
N THR A 69 -3.38 25.73 2.21
CA THR A 69 -2.75 25.91 0.89
C THR A 69 -3.69 25.50 -0.27
N VAL A 70 -4.75 24.74 0.02
CA VAL A 70 -5.65 24.10 -0.97
C VAL A 70 -7.12 24.45 -0.67
N GLU A 71 -7.43 25.72 -0.41
CA GLU A 71 -8.80 26.19 -0.11
C GLU A 71 -9.85 25.97 -1.23
N LYS A 72 -9.57 25.21 -2.29
CA LYS A 72 -10.50 24.98 -3.41
C LYS A 72 -10.55 23.58 -3.99
N ALA A 73 -10.25 22.56 -3.20
CA ALA A 73 -10.64 21.21 -3.58
C ALA A 73 -11.63 20.69 -2.53
N ASP A 74 -12.91 20.88 -2.82
CA ASP A 74 -13.99 20.03 -2.31
C ASP A 74 -13.47 18.62 -2.05
N SER A 75 -13.61 18.14 -0.82
CA SER A 75 -14.10 16.80 -0.50
C SER A 75 -13.62 16.36 0.88
N TYR A 76 -14.60 15.85 1.64
CA TYR A 76 -14.41 14.81 2.64
C TYR A 76 -13.71 13.59 2.00
N SER A 77 -12.42 13.69 1.70
CA SER A 77 -11.67 12.62 1.04
C SER A 77 -11.07 11.71 2.11
N GLY A 78 -11.80 10.62 2.37
CA GLY A 78 -11.29 9.31 2.78
C GLY A 78 -10.27 9.25 3.93
N ILE A 79 -10.64 8.53 5.00
CA ILE A 79 -9.78 8.11 6.13
C ILE A 79 -8.46 7.46 5.66
N ARG A 80 -8.38 6.98 4.41
CA ARG A 80 -7.16 6.47 3.78
C ARG A 80 -6.51 7.52 2.87
N ARG A 81 -5.26 7.91 3.19
CA ARG A 81 -4.33 8.40 2.16
C ARG A 81 -3.99 7.22 1.24
N LEU A 82 -4.24 7.35 -0.07
CA LEU A 82 -3.58 6.52 -1.07
C LEU A 82 -2.07 6.77 -0.95
N GLY A 83 -1.27 5.72 -0.72
CA GLY A 83 0.20 5.83 -0.72
C GLY A 83 0.97 5.25 0.48
N GLY A 84 0.35 4.42 1.32
CA GLY A 84 1.01 3.75 2.46
C GLY A 84 1.72 2.43 2.14
N GLY A 85 2.01 2.12 0.88
CA GLY A 85 2.71 0.90 0.46
C GLY A 85 3.96 1.23 -0.35
N ARG A 86 4.97 0.32 -0.35
CA ARG A 86 6.14 0.42 -1.25
C ARG A 86 5.64 0.76 -2.66
N LYS A 87 6.16 1.84 -3.25
CA LYS A 87 5.86 2.23 -4.64
C LYS A 87 5.98 0.99 -5.54
N ALA A 88 4.89 0.68 -6.24
CA ALA A 88 4.88 -0.39 -7.21
C ALA A 88 5.96 -0.11 -8.27
N ASN A 89 6.76 -1.11 -8.62
CA ASN A 89 7.78 -1.00 -9.69
C ASN A 89 7.18 -0.76 -11.10
N LYS A 90 5.86 -0.53 -11.19
CA LYS A 90 5.12 -0.23 -12.40
C LYS A 90 5.25 1.24 -12.81
N ASP A 91 5.43 2.14 -11.83
CA ASP A 91 5.58 3.58 -12.10
C ASP A 91 7.02 3.98 -12.47
N LYS A 92 8.00 3.09 -12.33
CA LYS A 92 9.40 3.39 -12.64
C LYS A 92 9.80 3.06 -14.08
N ASP A 93 9.19 2.06 -14.71
CA ASP A 93 9.69 1.54 -15.99
C ASP A 93 8.58 1.26 -17.01
N ALA A 94 8.17 2.27 -17.79
CA ALA A 94 7.34 2.07 -18.98
C ALA A 94 8.00 1.09 -19.99
N LYS A 95 9.34 1.00 -19.98
CA LYS A 95 10.11 0.03 -20.78
C LYS A 95 9.95 -1.41 -20.30
N LEU A 96 9.65 -1.64 -19.02
CA LEU A 96 9.50 -2.98 -18.46
C LEU A 96 8.29 -3.72 -19.05
N LEU A 97 7.17 -3.01 -19.22
CA LEU A 97 5.96 -3.57 -19.84
C LEU A 97 6.21 -3.92 -21.31
N GLN A 98 6.89 -3.04 -22.06
CA GLN A 98 7.23 -3.31 -23.47
C GLN A 98 8.21 -4.47 -23.62
N ASP A 99 9.19 -4.58 -22.74
CA ASP A 99 10.16 -5.69 -22.77
C ASP A 99 9.54 -7.02 -22.36
N LEU A 100 8.57 -7.00 -21.43
CA LEU A 100 7.78 -8.17 -21.07
C LEU A 100 6.90 -8.60 -22.25
N ASP A 101 6.19 -7.67 -22.89
CA ASP A 101 5.32 -7.96 -24.04
C ASP A 101 6.12 -8.58 -25.20
N LYS A 102 7.30 -8.02 -25.52
CA LYS A 102 8.24 -8.61 -26.50
C LYS A 102 8.74 -10.01 -26.13
N LEU A 103 8.83 -10.35 -24.84
CA LEU A 103 9.22 -11.69 -24.39
C LEU A 103 8.05 -12.69 -24.46
N LEU A 104 6.81 -12.19 -24.44
CA LEU A 104 5.59 -12.97 -24.58
C LEU A 104 5.23 -13.23 -26.06
N ASP A 105 5.48 -12.25 -26.92
CA ASP A 105 5.20 -12.27 -28.37
C ASP A 105 5.77 -13.50 -29.13
N PRO A 106 7.01 -13.97 -28.89
CA PRO A 106 7.54 -15.16 -29.59
C PRO A 106 6.90 -16.49 -29.15
N VAL A 107 6.06 -16.50 -28.12
CA VAL A 107 5.40 -17.73 -27.59
C VAL A 107 3.90 -17.74 -27.88
N ALA A 108 3.31 -16.62 -28.30
CA ALA A 108 1.90 -16.47 -28.66
C ALA A 108 1.56 -17.04 -30.05
N ARG A 109 2.22 -18.11 -30.51
CA ARG A 109 1.82 -18.87 -31.71
C ARG A 109 0.70 -19.86 -31.37
N GLY A 110 -0.30 -19.38 -30.63
CA GLY A 110 -1.43 -20.16 -30.13
C GLY A 110 -2.61 -19.24 -29.83
N ASP A 111 -3.37 -18.96 -30.90
CA ASP A 111 -4.70 -18.32 -30.99
C ASP A 111 -4.95 -17.03 -30.16
N PRO A 112 -4.91 -15.84 -30.79
CA PRO A 112 -5.13 -14.55 -30.12
C PRO A 112 -6.59 -14.31 -29.66
N MET A 113 -7.52 -15.26 -29.86
CA MET A 113 -8.94 -15.12 -29.50
C MET A 113 -9.45 -16.05 -28.37
N GLY A 114 -8.58 -16.72 -27.62
CA GLY A 114 -8.98 -17.50 -26.43
C GLY A 114 -9.18 -16.63 -25.17
N PRO A 115 -10.21 -16.86 -24.32
CA PRO A 115 -10.51 -16.02 -23.16
C PRO A 115 -9.49 -16.09 -22.01
N LEU A 116 -8.46 -16.94 -22.09
CA LEU A 116 -7.34 -16.98 -21.15
C LEU A 116 -6.01 -16.95 -21.92
N ARG A 117 -5.25 -15.88 -21.72
CA ARG A 117 -3.90 -15.73 -22.27
C ARG A 117 -2.93 -16.60 -21.47
N TRP A 118 -2.37 -17.63 -22.10
CA TRP A 118 -1.49 -18.60 -21.46
C TRP A 118 -0.02 -18.35 -21.84
N THR A 119 0.89 -18.41 -20.87
CA THR A 119 2.33 -18.31 -21.13
C THR A 119 3.02 -19.64 -20.80
N ALA A 120 3.82 -20.17 -21.74
CA ALA A 120 4.57 -21.42 -21.56
C ALA A 120 5.88 -21.27 -20.76
N LYS A 121 6.30 -20.03 -20.45
CA LYS A 121 7.52 -19.73 -19.71
C LYS A 121 7.19 -19.51 -18.23
N SER A 122 7.94 -20.19 -17.35
CA SER A 122 7.87 -19.92 -15.90
C SER A 122 8.21 -18.47 -15.59
N THR A 123 7.49 -17.88 -14.63
CA THR A 123 7.73 -16.54 -14.08
C THR A 123 9.18 -16.31 -13.64
N THR A 124 9.89 -17.36 -13.22
CA THR A 124 11.31 -17.29 -12.82
C THR A 124 12.23 -17.09 -14.03
N HIS A 125 11.90 -17.70 -15.16
CA HIS A 125 12.66 -17.56 -16.40
C HIS A 125 12.48 -16.16 -17.00
N LEU A 126 11.23 -15.66 -17.01
CA LEU A 126 10.92 -14.29 -17.43
C LEU A 126 11.64 -13.26 -16.55
N ALA A 127 11.67 -13.45 -15.23
CA ALA A 127 12.42 -12.57 -14.33
C ALA A 127 13.93 -12.57 -14.63
N LYS A 128 14.50 -13.73 -15.01
CA LYS A 128 15.93 -13.83 -15.39
C LYS A 128 16.23 -13.10 -16.70
N GLU A 129 15.38 -13.26 -17.72
CA GLU A 129 15.52 -12.57 -19.00
C GLU A 129 15.37 -11.04 -18.83
N LEU A 130 14.43 -10.58 -18.00
CA LEU A 130 14.25 -9.16 -17.71
C LEU A 130 15.43 -8.57 -16.91
N ARG A 131 16.00 -9.32 -15.96
CA ARG A 131 17.24 -8.92 -15.28
C ARG A 131 18.42 -8.81 -16.24
N ALA A 132 18.55 -9.73 -17.20
CA ALA A 132 19.60 -9.67 -18.21
C ALA A 132 19.48 -8.43 -19.12
N LYS A 133 18.26 -7.92 -19.31
CA LYS A 133 17.98 -6.65 -19.99
C LYS A 133 18.21 -5.39 -19.12
N GLY A 134 18.64 -5.55 -17.87
CA GLY A 134 18.94 -4.44 -16.95
C GLY A 134 17.81 -4.04 -16.00
N HIS A 135 16.71 -4.80 -15.95
CA HIS A 135 15.58 -4.50 -15.06
C HIS A 135 15.73 -5.17 -13.69
N GLU A 136 15.60 -4.42 -12.60
CA GLU A 136 15.63 -4.97 -11.24
C GLU A 136 14.25 -5.56 -10.87
N VAL A 137 13.95 -6.75 -11.40
CA VAL A 137 12.66 -7.43 -11.18
C VAL A 137 12.80 -8.77 -10.47
N SER A 138 11.85 -9.08 -9.58
CA SER A 138 11.71 -10.38 -8.93
C SER A 138 10.64 -11.23 -9.61
N GLN A 139 10.66 -12.54 -9.37
CA GLN A 139 9.60 -13.45 -9.81
C GLN A 139 8.21 -12.96 -9.37
N THR A 140 8.09 -12.45 -8.13
CA THR A 140 6.84 -11.91 -7.58
C THR A 140 6.37 -10.67 -8.35
N THR A 141 7.29 -9.79 -8.76
CA THR A 141 6.98 -8.63 -9.60
C THR A 141 6.47 -9.05 -10.97
N VAL A 142 7.08 -10.05 -11.59
CA VAL A 142 6.66 -10.60 -12.89
C VAL A 142 5.30 -11.29 -12.79
N TRP A 143 5.05 -12.07 -11.73
CA TRP A 143 3.76 -12.70 -11.50
C TRP A 143 2.63 -11.67 -11.38
N ARG A 144 2.86 -10.59 -10.60
CA ARG A 144 1.90 -9.49 -10.46
C ARG A 144 1.73 -8.68 -11.76
N LEU A 145 2.74 -8.62 -12.62
CA LEU A 145 2.63 -7.99 -13.95
C LEU A 145 1.75 -8.83 -14.88
N LEU A 146 1.92 -10.15 -14.85
CA LEU A 146 1.11 -11.07 -15.64
C LEU A 146 -0.35 -11.09 -15.18
N ASP A 147 -0.60 -11.08 -13.85
CA ASP A 147 -1.93 -11.04 -13.26
C ASP A 147 -2.72 -9.80 -13.69
N GLU A 148 -2.11 -8.61 -13.63
CA GLU A 148 -2.73 -7.37 -14.11
C GLU A 148 -2.96 -7.34 -15.63
N LEU A 149 -2.14 -8.07 -16.40
CA LEU A 149 -2.31 -8.19 -17.85
C LEU A 149 -3.25 -9.35 -18.25
N GLY A 150 -3.85 -10.05 -17.26
CA GLY A 150 -4.76 -11.17 -17.49
C GLY A 150 -4.09 -12.45 -18.01
N TYR A 151 -2.77 -12.59 -17.85
CA TYR A 151 -2.04 -13.79 -18.22
C TYR A 151 -1.98 -14.78 -17.05
N SER A 152 -2.42 -16.01 -17.31
CA SER A 152 -2.25 -17.13 -16.39
C SER A 152 -1.06 -17.99 -16.80
N SER A 153 -0.10 -18.19 -15.89
CA SER A 153 1.01 -19.12 -16.09
C SER A 153 0.55 -20.52 -15.71
N SER A 154 0.11 -21.33 -16.68
CA SER A 154 -0.09 -22.75 -16.42
C SER A 154 1.26 -23.48 -16.48
N PRO A 155 1.63 -24.29 -15.47
CA PRO A 155 2.82 -25.10 -15.57
C PRO A 155 2.69 -26.07 -16.76
N ILE A 156 3.68 -26.09 -17.66
CA ILE A 156 3.78 -27.16 -18.67
C ILE A 156 3.92 -28.48 -17.94
N VAL A 157 2.87 -29.30 -17.97
CA VAL A 157 2.96 -30.71 -17.59
C VAL A 157 3.69 -31.40 -18.74
N LYS A 158 4.97 -31.74 -18.55
CA LYS A 158 5.67 -32.64 -19.48
C LYS A 158 4.93 -33.98 -19.46
N ARG A 159 4.14 -34.27 -20.49
CA ARG A 159 3.69 -35.64 -20.76
C ARG A 159 4.92 -36.46 -21.14
N THR A 160 5.46 -37.20 -20.19
CA THR A 160 6.39 -38.30 -20.47
C THR A 160 5.62 -39.28 -21.36
N LYS A 161 5.89 -39.28 -22.67
CA LYS A 161 5.41 -40.35 -23.55
C LYS A 161 6.02 -41.65 -23.03
N GLY A 162 5.18 -42.51 -22.46
CA GLY A 162 5.50 -43.91 -22.24
C GLY A 162 5.96 -44.50 -23.57
N ARG A 163 7.21 -44.92 -23.60
CA ARG A 163 7.84 -45.61 -24.72
C ARG A 163 7.29 -47.03 -24.71
N THR A 164 6.64 -47.41 -25.80
CA THR A 164 6.24 -48.79 -26.12
C THR A 164 7.46 -49.70 -26.02
N LEU A 165 7.32 -50.82 -25.29
CA LEU A 165 7.50 -52.21 -25.76
C LEU A 165 6.73 -53.13 -24.81
#